data_AF-A0A661UV55-F1
#
_entry.id   AF-A0A661UV55-F1
#
_cell.length_a   1.000
_cell.length_b   1.000
_cell.length_c   1.000
_cell.angle_alpha   90.00
_cell.angle_beta   90.00
_cell.angle_gamma   90.00
#
_symmetry.space_group_name_H-M   'P 1'
#
loop_
_entity.id
_entity.type
_entity.pdbx_description
1 polymer ?
#
loop_
_entity_poly.entity_id
_entity_poly.type
_entity_poly.pdbx_seq_one_letter_code
_entity_poly.pdbx_strand_id
1 'polypeptide(L)'
;MSTSPGTWRRPSPSNSGRGCPHFAPVRPLSSPAAGCTIRRGYPLPQFNLATVRRRLEDREASLSPHAARSASGRGRAVAEEPSPVRTEFQRDRDRIIHSKAFRRLKHKTQVFIAPVGDHFATRLTHTLAVAQIARTITRALHLNAAPAAAIALAHDIGHP
;
A
#
# COMPACT_ATOMS: atom_id res chain seq x y z
N MET A 1 14.30 -24.61 -43.40
CA MET A 1 14.48 -23.61 -42.32
C MET A 1 13.72 -24.11 -41.10
N SER A 2 14.38 -24.87 -40.23
CA SER A 2 13.81 -25.36 -38.97
C SER A 2 14.53 -24.66 -37.81
N THR A 3 13.77 -24.05 -36.90
CA THR A 3 14.27 -23.44 -35.68
C THR A 3 14.00 -24.38 -34.51
N SER A 4 15.07 -24.96 -33.96
CA SER A 4 15.04 -25.75 -32.72
C SER A 4 14.72 -24.87 -31.51
N PRO A 5 13.95 -25.34 -30.52
CA PRO A 5 13.69 -24.58 -29.29
C PRO A 5 14.90 -24.69 -28.34
N GLY A 6 15.40 -23.53 -27.90
CA GLY A 6 16.54 -23.41 -27.00
C GLY A 6 16.28 -24.04 -25.63
N THR A 7 17.14 -24.99 -25.24
CA THR A 7 17.15 -25.61 -23.93
C THR A 7 17.89 -24.72 -22.93
N TRP A 8 17.20 -24.25 -21.89
CA TRP A 8 17.81 -23.58 -20.75
C TRP A 8 18.54 -24.62 -19.87
N ARG A 9 19.88 -24.66 -19.94
CA ARG A 9 20.71 -25.47 -19.03
C ARG A 9 20.73 -24.84 -17.63
N ARG A 10 20.37 -25.61 -16.61
CA ARG A 10 20.67 -25.31 -15.20
C ARG A 10 22.19 -25.32 -14.99
N PRO A 11 22.78 -24.35 -14.28
CA PRO A 11 24.19 -24.44 -13.90
C PRO A 11 24.36 -25.47 -12.77
N SER A 12 25.34 -26.35 -12.94
CA SER A 12 25.81 -27.33 -11.95
C SER A 12 26.47 -26.62 -10.76
N PRO A 13 26.32 -27.12 -9.52
CA PRO A 13 27.03 -26.54 -8.39
C PRO A 13 28.51 -26.95 -8.45
N SER A 14 29.40 -25.99 -8.73
CA SER A 14 30.84 -26.20 -8.60
C SER A 14 31.23 -26.15 -7.12
N ASN A 15 31.70 -27.29 -6.63
CA ASN A 15 32.29 -27.47 -5.32
C ASN A 15 33.65 -26.73 -5.28
N SER A 16 33.68 -25.54 -4.68
CA SER A 16 34.94 -24.86 -4.33
C SER A 16 34.92 -24.55 -2.84
N GLY A 17 35.69 -25.34 -2.10
CA GLY A 17 35.84 -25.21 -0.66
C GLY A 17 36.39 -23.84 -0.27
N ARG A 18 35.54 -23.05 0.39
CA ARG A 18 35.97 -21.93 1.22
C ARG A 18 35.41 -22.20 2.61
N GLY A 19 36.31 -22.37 3.57
CA GLY A 19 35.98 -22.72 4.94
C GLY A 19 35.01 -21.73 5.57
N CYS A 20 34.07 -22.27 6.34
CA CYS A 20 33.22 -21.50 7.23
C CYS A 20 34.11 -20.72 8.22
N PRO A 21 33.96 -19.40 8.37
CA PRO A 21 34.66 -18.71 9.43
C PRO A 21 34.14 -19.22 10.77
N HIS A 22 35.07 -19.74 11.57
CA HIS A 22 34.84 -20.21 12.92
C HIS A 22 34.28 -19.04 13.75
N PHE A 23 33.02 -19.16 14.22
CA PHE A 23 32.42 -18.17 15.12
C PHE A 23 33.19 -18.19 16.45
N ALA A 24 33.96 -17.13 16.71
CA ALA A 24 34.58 -16.93 18.01
C ALA A 24 33.49 -16.75 19.09
N PRO A 25 33.67 -17.31 20.30
CA PRO A 25 32.69 -17.16 21.37
C PRO A 25 32.59 -15.68 21.79
N VAL A 26 31.37 -15.18 21.84
CA VAL A 26 31.06 -13.81 22.26
C VAL A 26 31.43 -13.67 23.74
N ARG A 27 32.45 -12.83 24.06
CA ARG A 27 32.79 -12.51 25.45
C ARG A 27 31.60 -11.78 26.08
N PRO A 28 31.15 -12.13 27.30
CA PRO A 28 30.12 -11.37 27.97
C PRO A 28 30.63 -9.96 28.24
N LEU A 29 29.89 -8.94 27.81
CA LEU A 29 30.16 -7.55 28.16
C LEU A 29 30.05 -7.42 29.68
N SER A 30 31.19 -7.21 30.34
CA SER A 30 31.23 -6.76 31.73
C SER A 30 30.54 -5.40 31.81
N SER A 31 29.42 -5.36 32.54
CA SER A 31 28.63 -4.17 32.82
C SER A 31 29.47 -3.13 33.58
N PRO A 32 29.68 -1.90 33.06
CA PRO A 32 30.12 -0.82 33.90
C PRO A 32 28.88 -0.24 34.59
N ALA A 33 28.71 -0.60 35.86
CA ALA A 33 27.86 0.13 36.78
C ALA A 33 28.47 1.52 37.01
N ALA A 34 28.08 2.50 36.18
CA ALA A 34 28.36 3.91 36.42
C ALA A 34 27.27 4.78 35.78
N GLY A 35 26.45 5.38 36.64
CA GLY A 35 25.41 6.38 36.40
C GLY A 35 25.20 6.88 34.97
N CYS A 36 24.34 6.20 34.21
CA CYS A 36 23.75 6.78 33.01
C CYS A 36 22.57 7.67 33.44
N THR A 37 22.85 8.93 33.75
CA THR A 37 21.82 9.96 33.81
C THR A 37 21.19 10.08 32.43
N ILE A 38 19.98 9.53 32.25
CA ILE A 38 19.16 9.76 31.07
C ILE A 38 19.03 11.28 30.90
N ARG A 39 19.71 11.83 29.89
CA ARG A 39 19.60 13.23 29.47
C ARG A 39 18.15 13.47 29.03
N ARG A 40 17.28 13.84 29.97
CA ARG A 40 15.95 14.41 29.70
C ARG A 40 16.17 15.77 29.03
N GLY A 41 16.31 15.83 27.71
CA GLY A 41 16.70 17.10 27.08
C GLY A 41 16.52 17.24 25.58
N TYR A 42 15.95 16.28 24.86
CA TYR A 42 15.57 16.52 23.47
C TYR A 42 14.09 16.89 23.45
N PRO A 43 13.71 18.17 23.18
CA PRO A 43 12.33 18.48 22.90
C PRO A 43 11.92 17.66 21.68
N LEU A 44 10.95 16.76 21.86
CA LEU A 44 10.35 16.07 20.73
C LEU A 44 9.82 17.16 19.78
N PRO A 45 10.09 17.08 18.47
CA PRO A 45 9.51 18.03 17.52
C PRO A 45 8.01 18.00 17.71
N GLN A 46 7.40 19.16 17.99
CA GLN A 46 5.96 19.26 18.15
C GLN A 46 5.32 18.89 16.81
N PHE A 47 4.87 17.64 16.68
CA PHE A 47 4.25 17.12 15.47
C PHE A 47 2.85 17.73 15.35
N ASN A 48 2.74 18.87 14.67
CA ASN A 48 1.45 19.43 14.30
C ASN A 48 0.82 18.56 13.19
N LEU A 49 -0.16 17.75 13.56
CA LEU A 49 -0.85 16.84 12.66
C LEU A 49 -1.57 17.58 11.52
N ALA A 50 -2.12 18.78 11.77
CA ALA A 50 -2.81 19.58 10.76
C ALA A 50 -1.88 20.02 9.61
N THR A 51 -0.57 20.11 9.88
CA THR A 51 0.45 20.36 8.84
C THR A 51 0.53 19.21 7.84
N VAL A 52 0.19 17.98 8.25
CA VAL A 52 0.25 16.81 7.37
C VAL A 52 -0.80 16.91 6.27
N ARG A 53 -2.07 17.18 6.63
CA ARG A 53 -3.13 17.36 5.63
C ARG A 53 -2.79 18.48 4.64
N ARG A 54 -2.37 19.65 5.14
CA ARG A 54 -1.99 20.78 4.28
C ARG A 54 -0.92 20.39 3.27
N ARG A 55 0.16 19.71 3.72
CA ARG A 55 1.21 19.20 2.81
C ARG A 55 0.69 18.22 1.77
N LEU A 56 -0.33 17.44 2.07
CA LEU A 56 -0.95 16.53 1.09
C LEU A 56 -1.77 17.30 0.06
N GLU A 57 -2.55 18.30 0.50
CA GLU A 57 -3.34 19.17 -0.38
C GLU A 57 -2.43 20.03 -1.27
N ASP A 58 -1.32 20.57 -0.73
CA ASP A 58 -0.32 21.33 -1.49
C ASP A 58 0.32 20.46 -2.59
N ARG A 59 0.55 19.17 -2.32
CA ARG A 59 1.03 18.22 -3.34
C ARG A 59 -0.01 17.96 -4.43
N GLU A 60 -1.30 18.09 -4.15
CA GLU A 60 -2.34 17.99 -5.17
C GLU A 60 -2.37 19.22 -6.09
N ALA A 61 -1.81 20.35 -5.66
CA ALA A 61 -1.70 21.55 -6.48
C ALA A 61 -0.77 21.35 -7.69
N SER A 62 0.25 20.48 -7.56
CA SER A 62 1.16 20.16 -8.66
C SER A 62 0.63 19.10 -9.63
N LEU A 63 -0.56 18.52 -9.37
CA LEU A 63 -1.21 17.56 -10.27
C LEU A 63 -1.70 18.23 -11.56
N SER A 64 -2.02 17.40 -12.56
CA SER A 64 -2.57 17.83 -13.84
C SER A 64 -3.79 18.75 -13.65
N PRO A 65 -4.02 19.75 -14.54
CA PRO A 65 -5.21 20.61 -14.47
C PRO A 65 -6.55 19.85 -14.46
N HIS A 66 -6.57 18.64 -15.04
CA HIS A 66 -7.74 17.78 -15.08
C HIS A 66 -7.89 16.85 -13.86
N ALA A 67 -6.97 16.93 -12.89
CA ALA A 67 -7.02 16.10 -11.70
C ALA A 67 -8.08 16.58 -10.71
N ALA A 68 -8.87 15.64 -10.18
CA ALA A 68 -9.77 15.93 -9.06
C ALA A 68 -8.95 16.23 -7.80
N ARG A 69 -9.10 17.44 -7.25
CA ARG A 69 -8.43 17.87 -6.02
C ARG A 69 -9.35 17.69 -4.81
N SER A 70 -8.79 17.24 -3.70
CA SER A 70 -9.50 17.02 -2.44
C SER A 70 -10.07 18.34 -1.88
N ALA A 71 -9.35 19.44 -2.08
CA ALA A 71 -9.74 20.76 -1.60
C ALA A 71 -10.90 21.40 -2.39
N SER A 72 -11.11 21.00 -3.65
CA SER A 72 -12.15 21.57 -4.53
C SER A 72 -13.39 20.68 -4.65
N GLY A 73 -13.54 19.68 -3.79
CA GLY A 73 -14.69 18.79 -3.79
C GLY A 73 -15.98 19.48 -3.34
N ARG A 74 -17.15 18.93 -3.73
CA ARG A 74 -18.47 19.42 -3.28
C ARG A 74 -18.77 19.17 -1.80
N GLY A 75 -17.86 18.52 -1.07
CA GLY A 75 -18.06 18.11 0.32
C GLY A 75 -18.98 16.89 0.46
N ARG A 76 -19.43 16.63 1.68
CA ARG A 76 -20.28 15.50 2.06
C ARG A 76 -21.72 15.97 2.27
N ALA A 77 -22.68 15.07 2.09
CA ALA A 77 -24.10 15.35 2.36
C ALA A 77 -24.35 15.67 3.85
N VAL A 78 -23.62 15.00 4.74
CA VAL A 78 -23.60 15.30 6.18
C VAL A 78 -22.29 16.00 6.49
N ALA A 79 -22.37 17.17 7.14
CA ALA A 79 -21.19 17.90 7.56
C ALA A 79 -20.38 17.08 8.59
N GLU A 80 -19.08 17.01 8.39
CA GLU A 80 -18.17 16.28 9.26
C GLU A 80 -16.90 17.10 9.46
N GLU A 81 -16.34 17.02 10.66
CA GLU A 81 -15.06 17.65 10.94
C GLU A 81 -13.94 17.10 10.03
N PRO A 82 -13.10 17.97 9.44
CA PRO A 82 -11.94 17.59 8.65
C PRO A 82 -10.95 16.73 9.45
N SER A 83 -10.45 15.63 8.87
CA SER A 83 -9.34 14.89 9.49
C SER A 83 -8.06 15.72 9.45
N PRO A 84 -7.26 15.78 10.54
CA PRO A 84 -6.02 16.57 10.56
C PRO A 84 -4.91 15.96 9.69
N VAL A 85 -4.94 14.65 9.43
CA VAL A 85 -3.84 13.92 8.75
C VAL A 85 -4.21 13.49 7.32
N ARG A 86 -5.48 13.22 7.05
CA ARG A 86 -5.94 12.61 5.80
C ARG A 86 -6.73 13.60 4.96
N THR A 87 -6.57 13.53 3.64
CA THR A 87 -7.45 14.25 2.71
C THR A 87 -8.83 13.58 2.65
N GLU A 88 -9.84 14.28 2.13
CA GLU A 88 -11.20 13.74 2.07
C GLU A 88 -11.29 12.47 1.20
N PHE A 89 -10.59 12.42 0.06
CA PHE A 89 -10.53 11.20 -0.76
C PHE A 89 -9.81 10.04 -0.08
N GLN A 90 -8.78 10.31 0.73
CA GLN A 90 -8.13 9.27 1.53
C GLN A 90 -9.08 8.72 2.61
N ARG A 91 -9.87 9.59 3.25
CA ARG A 91 -10.91 9.17 4.20
C ARG A 91 -11.94 8.27 3.53
N ASP A 92 -12.39 8.61 2.33
CA ASP A 92 -13.37 7.82 1.59
C ASP A 92 -12.86 6.42 1.27
N ARG A 93 -11.63 6.35 0.74
CA ARG A 93 -10.95 5.08 0.49
C ARG A 93 -10.85 4.22 1.75
N ASP A 94 -10.45 4.82 2.87
CA ASP A 94 -10.30 4.09 4.14
C ASP A 94 -11.66 3.56 4.64
N ARG A 95 -12.74 4.36 4.52
CA ARG A 95 -14.11 3.92 4.89
C ARG A 95 -14.57 2.73 4.07
N ILE A 96 -14.30 2.75 2.76
CA ILE A 96 -14.65 1.65 1.86
C ILE A 96 -13.97 0.36 2.32
N ILE A 97 -12.66 0.39 2.56
CA ILE A 97 -11.87 -0.78 3.00
C ILE A 97 -12.39 -1.36 4.32
N HIS A 98 -12.78 -0.50 5.27
CA HIS A 98 -13.24 -0.93 6.59
C HIS A 98 -14.74 -1.27 6.65
N SER A 99 -15.47 -1.07 5.55
CA SER A 99 -16.90 -1.37 5.49
C SER A 99 -17.18 -2.86 5.64
N LYS A 100 -18.36 -3.20 6.20
CA LYS A 100 -18.81 -4.59 6.27
C LYS A 100 -19.02 -5.18 4.87
N ALA A 101 -19.47 -4.37 3.92
CA ALA A 101 -19.76 -4.80 2.56
C ALA A 101 -18.48 -5.16 1.79
N PHE A 102 -17.41 -4.36 1.91
CA PHE A 102 -16.11 -4.71 1.33
C PHE A 102 -15.54 -6.02 1.92
N ARG A 103 -15.66 -6.22 3.24
CA ARG A 103 -15.24 -7.50 3.88
C ARG A 103 -16.01 -8.71 3.35
N ARG A 104 -17.28 -8.56 2.97
CA ARG A 104 -18.08 -9.64 2.38
C ARG A 104 -17.56 -10.09 1.01
N LEU A 105 -16.85 -9.24 0.26
CA LEU A 105 -16.26 -9.61 -1.03
C LEU A 105 -15.26 -10.76 -0.94
N LYS A 106 -14.64 -10.97 0.23
CA LYS A 106 -13.75 -12.12 0.48
C LYS A 106 -14.45 -13.45 0.24
N HIS A 107 -15.75 -13.52 0.53
CA HIS A 107 -16.54 -14.75 0.46
C HIS A 107 -17.35 -14.87 -0.83
N LYS A 108 -17.21 -13.91 -1.74
CA LYS A 108 -17.88 -13.94 -3.05
C LYS A 108 -16.92 -14.42 -4.11
N THR A 109 -17.28 -15.54 -4.75
CA THR A 109 -16.58 -16.03 -5.93
C THR A 109 -16.82 -15.07 -7.10
N GLN A 110 -15.78 -14.84 -7.89
CA GLN A 110 -15.97 -14.27 -9.22
C GLN A 110 -16.49 -15.37 -10.15
N VAL A 111 -17.34 -15.03 -11.13
CA VAL A 111 -17.96 -15.97 -12.08
C VAL A 111 -16.89 -16.58 -13.00
N PHE A 112 -16.07 -17.47 -12.47
CA PHE A 112 -15.14 -18.30 -13.20
C PHE A 112 -15.13 -19.69 -12.55
N ILE A 113 -15.76 -20.64 -13.24
CA ILE A 113 -15.55 -22.06 -13.01
C ILE A 113 -14.21 -22.38 -13.68
N ALA A 114 -13.10 -22.15 -12.96
CA ALA A 114 -11.80 -22.61 -13.41
C ALA A 114 -11.67 -24.11 -13.11
N PRO A 115 -11.12 -24.94 -14.03
CA PRO A 115 -10.93 -26.36 -13.78
C PRO A 115 -10.02 -26.59 -12.58
N VAL A 116 -10.25 -27.70 -11.88
CA VAL A 116 -9.57 -28.17 -10.66
C VAL A 116 -8.09 -27.76 -10.59
N GLY A 117 -7.74 -26.93 -9.61
CA GLY A 117 -6.34 -26.61 -9.25
C GLY A 117 -5.95 -25.14 -9.31
N ASP A 118 -6.82 -24.24 -9.79
CA ASP A 118 -6.48 -22.83 -9.94
C ASP A 118 -6.86 -22.00 -8.71
N HIS A 119 -6.05 -20.99 -8.39
CA HIS A 119 -6.26 -20.13 -7.22
C HIS A 119 -7.53 -19.31 -7.45
N PHE A 120 -8.65 -19.72 -6.85
CA PHE A 120 -9.95 -19.08 -7.07
C PHE A 120 -9.87 -17.57 -6.84
N ALA A 121 -9.98 -16.80 -7.92
CA ALA A 121 -10.11 -15.35 -7.83
C ALA A 121 -11.43 -15.02 -7.15
N THR A 122 -11.34 -14.38 -5.99
CA THR A 122 -12.49 -13.78 -5.30
C THR A 122 -12.76 -12.40 -5.87
N ARG A 123 -13.99 -11.91 -5.70
CA ARG A 123 -14.34 -10.51 -5.97
C ARG A 123 -13.42 -9.52 -5.26
N LEU A 124 -12.96 -9.89 -4.06
CA LEU A 124 -11.96 -9.11 -3.33
C LEU A 124 -10.63 -9.02 -4.08
N THR A 125 -10.08 -10.15 -4.54
CA THR A 125 -8.79 -10.15 -5.28
C THR A 125 -8.87 -9.37 -6.59
N HIS A 126 -9.99 -9.46 -7.31
CA HIS A 126 -10.22 -8.65 -8.49
C HIS A 126 -10.30 -7.16 -8.16
N THR A 127 -11.09 -6.79 -7.16
CA THR A 127 -11.23 -5.41 -6.71
C THR A 127 -9.88 -4.81 -6.29
N LEU A 128 -9.03 -5.58 -5.60
CA LEU A 128 -7.67 -5.16 -5.25
C LEU A 128 -6.77 -4.96 -6.48
N ALA A 129 -6.86 -5.86 -7.48
CA ALA A 129 -6.11 -5.74 -8.73
C ALA A 129 -6.54 -4.49 -9.52
N VAL A 130 -7.85 -4.26 -9.66
CA VAL A 130 -8.42 -3.07 -10.31
C VAL A 130 -7.96 -1.80 -9.61
N ALA A 131 -8.02 -1.76 -8.27
CA ALA A 131 -7.55 -0.61 -7.50
C ALA A 131 -6.06 -0.33 -7.68
N GLN A 132 -5.23 -1.37 -7.79
CA GLN A 132 -3.80 -1.21 -8.03
C GLN A 132 -3.52 -0.68 -9.46
N ILE A 133 -4.19 -1.23 -10.47
CA ILE A 133 -4.07 -0.77 -11.87
C ILE A 133 -4.53 0.69 -11.98
N ALA A 134 -5.66 1.05 -11.38
CA ALA A 134 -6.18 2.42 -11.37
C ALA A 134 -5.17 3.41 -10.76
N ARG A 135 -4.49 3.03 -9.67
CA ARG A 135 -3.42 3.85 -9.06
C ARG A 135 -2.21 4.01 -9.98
N THR A 136 -1.82 2.97 -10.70
CA THR A 136 -0.71 3.03 -11.67
C THR A 136 -1.05 3.97 -12.82
N ILE A 137 -2.24 3.83 -13.41
CA ILE A 137 -2.71 4.67 -14.52
C ILE A 137 -2.81 6.13 -14.08
N THR A 138 -3.45 6.40 -12.93
CA THR A 138 -3.59 7.79 -12.44
C THR A 138 -2.26 8.45 -12.14
N ARG A 139 -1.29 7.72 -11.57
CA ARG A 139 0.06 8.26 -11.35
C ARG A 139 0.79 8.54 -12.66
N ALA A 140 0.71 7.64 -13.64
CA ALA A 140 1.31 7.84 -14.95
C ALA A 140 0.74 9.07 -15.68
N LEU A 141 -0.54 9.36 -15.47
CA LEU A 141 -1.23 10.54 -16.02
C LEU A 141 -1.15 11.79 -15.13
N HIS A 142 -0.38 11.73 -14.04
CA HIS A 142 -0.24 12.82 -13.08
C HIS A 142 -1.58 13.31 -12.50
N LEU A 143 -2.51 12.38 -12.28
CA LEU A 143 -3.83 12.57 -11.67
C LEU A 143 -3.85 12.16 -10.19
N ASN A 144 -4.93 12.52 -9.48
CA ASN A 144 -5.10 12.12 -8.10
C ASN A 144 -5.46 10.64 -7.97
N ALA A 145 -4.55 9.85 -7.40
CA ALA A 145 -4.73 8.42 -7.23
C ALA A 145 -5.70 8.03 -6.09
N ALA A 146 -5.92 8.91 -5.11
CA ALA A 146 -6.81 8.61 -3.97
C ALA A 146 -8.28 8.41 -4.38
N PRO A 147 -8.93 9.32 -5.13
CA PRO A 147 -10.31 9.14 -5.56
C PRO A 147 -10.46 7.97 -6.54
N ALA A 148 -9.52 7.76 -7.46
CA ALA A 148 -9.57 6.62 -8.39
C ALA A 148 -9.49 5.28 -7.66
N ALA A 149 -8.61 5.16 -6.66
CA ALA A 149 -8.55 3.97 -5.81
C ALA A 149 -9.84 3.77 -5.01
N ALA A 150 -10.44 4.85 -4.47
CA ALA A 150 -11.70 4.75 -3.75
C ALA A 150 -12.83 4.20 -4.65
N ILE A 151 -12.99 4.76 -5.85
CA ILE A 151 -13.99 4.31 -6.84
C ILE A 151 -13.75 2.84 -7.20
N ALA A 152 -12.50 2.48 -7.51
CA ALA A 152 -12.13 1.11 -7.85
C ALA A 152 -12.39 0.12 -6.70
N LEU A 153 -12.22 0.52 -5.44
CA LEU A 153 -12.53 -0.37 -4.30
C LEU A 153 -14.04 -0.52 -4.07
N ALA A 154 -14.83 0.50 -4.41
CA ALA A 154 -16.27 0.50 -4.20
C ALA A 154 -17.07 -0.14 -5.33
N HIS A 155 -16.51 -0.24 -6.54
CA HIS A 155 -17.27 -0.61 -7.74
C HIS A 155 -17.98 -1.97 -7.65
N ASP A 156 -17.41 -2.92 -6.91
CA ASP A 156 -17.91 -4.30 -6.81
C ASP A 156 -18.74 -4.54 -5.53
N ILE A 157 -18.89 -3.55 -4.64
CA ILE A 157 -19.50 -3.71 -3.31
C ILE A 157 -20.99 -4.07 -3.36
N GLY A 158 -21.70 -3.64 -4.41
CA GLY A 158 -23.15 -3.81 -4.54
C GLY A 158 -23.60 -5.09 -5.22
N HIS A 159 -22.67 -5.96 -5.66
CA HIS A 159 -23.09 -7.15 -6.39
C HIS A 159 -23.86 -8.14 -5.49
N PRO A 160 -24.87 -8.84 -6.04
CA PRO A 160 -25.70 -9.80 -5.30
C PRO A 160 -24.89 -10.98 -4.75
#